data_AF-A0ABC8W0N2-F1
#
_entry.id   AF-A0ABC8W0N2-F1
#
_cell.length_a   1.000
_cell.length_b   1.000
_cell.length_c   1.000
_cell.angle_alpha   90.00
_cell.angle_beta   90.00
_cell.angle_gamma   90.00
#
_symmetry.space_group_name_H-M   'P 1'
#
loop_
_entity.id
_entity.type
_entity.pdbx_description
1 polymer ?
#
loop_
_entity_poly.entity_id
_entity_poly.type
_entity_poly.pdbx_seq_one_letter_code
_entity_poly.pdbx_strand_id
1 'polypeptide(L)'
;MPPTKRKRKAPPSKPRPRSLSRLDFRSPADGAWYGARVTVQRGALRVMYEEFLEELDEWYDPAALAAAASARGGGGAAAVAALRARFRVASPPLDDARCRDLRAGAPLCVSCPLDGNLLKFYDAVLESVSPAAHYRDAGGEERCGCRFMVRWTEGPRAGSREEVGVERVCCVQPTPVQDPVLDEFFDGVTKLLGDGGGGATASREIGGGVPTDAPPGFQRKFGARAE
;
A
#
# COMPACT_ATOMS: atom_id res chain seq x y z
N MET A 1 16.23 0.00 -55.61
CA MET A 1 16.28 0.23 -54.15
C MET A 1 14.88 0.08 -53.58
N PRO A 2 14.63 -0.84 -52.64
CA PRO A 2 13.31 -0.95 -52.00
C PRO A 2 13.18 0.04 -50.84
N PRO A 3 11.95 0.55 -50.55
CA PRO A 3 11.73 1.54 -49.50
C PRO A 3 11.81 0.92 -48.09
N THR A 4 12.43 1.67 -47.17
CA THR A 4 12.64 1.29 -45.78
C THR A 4 11.33 1.27 -44.99
N LYS A 5 11.05 0.13 -44.33
CA LYS A 5 9.89 -0.06 -43.46
C LYS A 5 9.99 0.87 -42.24
N ARG A 6 9.06 1.83 -42.12
CA ARG A 6 8.88 2.64 -40.91
C ARG A 6 8.52 1.74 -39.72
N LYS A 7 9.37 1.72 -38.68
CA LYS A 7 9.11 1.06 -37.39
C LYS A 7 7.83 1.64 -36.79
N ARG A 8 6.80 0.80 -36.65
CA ARG A 8 5.57 1.14 -35.92
C ARG A 8 5.93 1.38 -34.46
N LYS A 9 5.57 2.55 -33.94
CA LYS A 9 5.65 2.91 -32.51
C LYS A 9 4.72 1.96 -31.75
N ALA A 10 5.23 1.28 -30.72
CA ALA A 10 4.42 0.40 -29.89
C ALA A 10 3.30 1.22 -29.23
N PRO A 11 2.06 0.70 -29.17
CA PRO A 11 0.97 1.36 -28.47
C PRO A 11 1.34 1.51 -26.98
N PRO A 12 0.88 2.58 -26.31
CA PRO A 12 1.03 2.70 -24.86
C PRO A 12 0.44 1.46 -24.20
N SER A 13 1.24 0.80 -23.36
CA SER A 13 0.82 -0.38 -22.60
C SER A 13 -0.42 -0.01 -21.78
N LYS A 14 -1.55 -0.68 -22.06
CA LYS A 14 -2.74 -0.59 -21.21
C LYS A 14 -2.33 -0.89 -19.76
N PRO A 15 -2.82 -0.15 -18.75
CA PRO A 15 -2.60 -0.53 -17.37
C PRO A 15 -3.08 -1.97 -17.19
N ARG A 16 -2.17 -2.86 -16.79
CA ARG A 16 -2.53 -4.25 -16.52
C ARG A 16 -3.51 -4.25 -15.35
N PRO A 17 -4.60 -5.04 -15.42
CA PRO A 17 -5.40 -5.32 -14.24
C PRO A 17 -4.45 -5.81 -13.15
N ARG A 18 -4.45 -5.15 -11.99
CA ARG A 18 -3.58 -5.54 -10.88
C ARG A 18 -3.79 -7.02 -10.63
N SER A 19 -2.71 -7.79 -10.58
CA SER A 19 -2.75 -9.16 -10.09
C SER A 19 -3.46 -9.17 -8.74
N LEU A 20 -4.10 -10.29 -8.40
CA LEU A 20 -4.83 -10.53 -7.17
C LEU A 20 -3.90 -10.44 -5.93
N SER A 21 -3.35 -9.25 -5.66
CA SER A 21 -2.63 -8.95 -4.44
C SER A 21 -3.57 -9.28 -3.29
N ARG A 22 -3.07 -10.00 -2.29
CA ARG A 22 -3.91 -10.29 -1.12
C ARG A 22 -4.16 -9.02 -0.31
N LEU A 23 -3.19 -8.10 -0.32
CA LEU A 23 -3.18 -6.88 0.47
C LEU A 23 -2.67 -5.71 -0.36
N ASP A 24 -3.11 -4.51 0.00
CA ASP A 24 -2.37 -3.28 -0.34
C ASP A 24 -1.51 -2.88 0.88
N PHE A 25 -0.28 -2.47 0.61
CA PHE A 25 0.64 -1.91 1.60
C PHE A 25 1.00 -0.46 1.25
N ARG A 26 0.94 0.43 2.25
CA ARG A 26 1.32 1.83 2.12
C ARG A 26 2.80 2.00 2.42
N SER A 27 3.58 2.31 1.39
CA SER A 27 5.03 2.47 1.53
C SER A 27 5.40 3.65 2.44
N PRO A 28 6.34 3.47 3.39
CA PRO A 28 6.87 4.58 4.17
C PRO A 28 7.65 5.60 3.35
N ALA A 29 8.21 5.21 2.20
CA ALA A 29 9.15 6.04 1.46
C ALA A 29 8.46 7.18 0.70
N ASP A 30 7.25 6.92 0.18
CA ASP A 30 6.51 7.87 -0.66
C ASP A 30 5.03 7.99 -0.33
N GLY A 31 4.53 7.22 0.64
CA GLY A 31 3.14 7.23 1.08
C GLY A 31 2.15 6.65 0.07
N ALA A 32 2.62 6.02 -1.02
CA ALA A 32 1.77 5.39 -2.02
C ALA A 32 1.38 3.95 -1.65
N TRP A 33 0.27 3.50 -2.21
CA TRP A 33 -0.24 2.14 -2.03
C TRP A 33 0.24 1.20 -3.14
N TYR A 34 0.74 0.04 -2.72
CA TYR A 34 1.26 -1.00 -3.59
C TYR A 34 0.62 -2.34 -3.27
N GLY A 35 0.42 -3.18 -4.29
CA GLY A 35 0.06 -4.58 -4.07
C GLY A 35 1.20 -5.30 -3.34
N ALA A 36 0.87 -6.01 -2.27
CA ALA A 36 1.85 -6.66 -1.42
C ALA A 36 1.42 -8.04 -0.92
N ARG A 37 2.42 -8.80 -0.51
CA ARG A 37 2.32 -10.08 0.21
C ARG A 37 3.13 -9.99 1.48
N VAL A 38 2.73 -10.75 2.49
CA VAL A 38 3.39 -10.76 3.79
C VAL A 38 3.76 -12.18 4.21
N THR A 39 4.83 -12.29 4.98
CA THR A 39 5.30 -13.54 5.58
C THR A 39 6.12 -13.22 6.82
N VAL A 40 6.16 -14.12 7.80
CA VAL A 40 7.14 -14.06 8.89
C VAL A 40 8.35 -14.89 8.50
N GLN A 41 9.51 -14.24 8.43
CA GLN A 41 10.79 -14.89 8.12
C GLN A 41 11.78 -14.57 9.23
N ARG A 42 12.32 -15.64 9.86
CA ARG A 42 13.26 -15.53 10.98
C ARG A 42 12.76 -14.63 12.11
N GLY A 43 11.44 -14.65 12.38
CA GLY A 43 10.79 -13.86 13.43
C GLY A 43 10.47 -12.40 13.05
N ALA A 44 10.92 -11.92 11.89
CA ALA A 44 10.58 -10.60 11.38
C ALA A 44 9.45 -10.66 10.36
N LEU A 45 8.58 -9.64 10.35
CA LEU A 45 7.59 -9.48 9.29
C LEU A 45 8.29 -8.95 8.04
N ARG A 46 8.19 -9.70 6.95
CA ARG A 46 8.63 -9.31 5.61
C ARG A 46 7.41 -8.92 4.78
N VAL A 47 7.47 -7.73 4.18
CA VAL A 47 6.49 -7.22 3.23
C VAL A 47 7.12 -7.22 1.84
N MET A 48 6.57 -8.04 0.96
CA MET A 48 7.03 -8.22 -0.42
C MET A 48 6.10 -7.47 -1.36
N TYR A 49 6.65 -6.56 -2.15
CA TYR A 49 5.88 -5.84 -3.16
C TYR A 49 5.70 -6.72 -4.41
N GLU A 50 4.47 -6.87 -4.94
CA GLU A 50 4.21 -7.84 -6.02
C GLU A 50 4.91 -7.54 -7.35
N GLU A 51 5.20 -6.26 -7.63
CA GLU A 51 5.75 -5.82 -8.92
C GLU A 51 7.21 -5.35 -8.81
N PHE A 52 7.86 -5.62 -7.68
CA PHE A 52 9.21 -5.17 -7.40
C PHE A 52 10.12 -6.33 -6.96
N LEU A 53 11.43 -6.09 -7.05
CA LEU A 53 12.43 -7.05 -6.63
C LEU A 53 12.53 -7.11 -5.10
N GLU A 54 12.98 -8.26 -4.60
CA GLU A 54 13.11 -8.55 -3.17
C GLU A 54 14.01 -7.55 -2.40
N GLU A 55 14.92 -6.88 -3.11
CA GLU A 55 15.80 -5.82 -2.56
C GLU A 55 15.01 -4.62 -2.02
N LEU A 56 13.79 -4.43 -2.52
CA LEU A 56 12.90 -3.35 -2.11
C LEU A 56 11.94 -3.77 -0.99
N ASP A 57 11.96 -5.03 -0.56
CA ASP A 57 11.08 -5.51 0.50
C ASP A 57 11.29 -4.76 1.81
N GLU A 58 10.20 -4.57 2.55
CA GLU A 58 10.25 -3.97 3.87
C GLU A 58 10.30 -5.04 4.96
N TRP A 59 11.10 -4.79 5.99
CA TRP A 59 11.29 -5.70 7.11
C TRP A 59 10.98 -5.01 8.43
N TYR A 60 10.22 -5.69 9.29
CA TYR A 60 9.84 -5.20 10.60
C TYR A 60 10.23 -6.21 11.67
N ASP A 61 11.17 -5.80 12.52
CA ASP A 61 11.58 -6.57 13.69
C ASP A 61 10.59 -6.33 14.85
N PRO A 62 10.07 -7.41 15.48
CA PRO A 62 9.07 -7.27 16.52
C PRO A 62 9.64 -6.64 17.81
N ALA A 63 10.91 -6.88 18.14
CA ALA A 63 11.53 -6.31 19.34
C ALA A 63 11.83 -4.82 19.16
N ALA A 64 12.30 -4.40 17.99
CA ALA A 64 12.48 -3.00 17.64
C ALA A 64 11.13 -2.25 17.66
N LEU A 65 10.07 -2.87 17.15
CA LEU A 65 8.72 -2.29 17.18
C LEU A 65 8.20 -2.17 18.63
N ALA A 66 8.40 -3.20 19.46
CA ALA A 66 8.04 -3.18 20.87
C ALA A 66 8.83 -2.12 21.66
N ALA A 67 10.14 -1.99 21.40
CA ALA A 67 10.97 -0.96 22.03
C ALA A 67 10.52 0.45 21.63
N ALA A 68 10.23 0.68 20.34
CA ALA A 68 9.72 1.97 19.85
C ALA A 68 8.33 2.30 20.43
N ALA A 69 7.49 1.28 20.62
CA ALA A 69 6.20 1.37 21.29
C ALA A 69 6.35 1.77 22.77
N SER A 70 7.29 1.17 23.51
CA SER A 70 7.53 1.47 24.93
C SER A 70 8.19 2.84 25.16
N ALA A 71 9.07 3.29 24.26
CA ALA A 71 9.83 4.54 24.43
C ALA A 71 8.99 5.82 24.34
N ARG A 72 7.80 5.78 23.73
CA ARG A 72 6.99 6.98 23.47
C ARG A 72 6.15 7.49 24.65
N GLY A 73 6.30 6.94 25.86
CA GLY A 73 5.72 7.49 27.10
C GLY A 73 4.18 7.59 27.14
N GLY A 74 3.50 7.04 26.15
CA GLY A 74 2.06 7.20 25.95
C GLY A 74 1.57 6.32 24.80
N GLY A 75 1.40 5.03 25.08
CA GLY A 75 0.68 4.08 24.24
C GLY A 75 1.55 3.32 23.24
N GLY A 76 2.16 2.22 23.68
CA GLY A 76 2.80 1.25 22.77
C GLY A 76 1.85 0.70 21.69
N ALA A 77 0.55 0.73 21.96
CA ALA A 77 -0.51 0.49 20.99
C ALA A 77 -0.43 1.41 19.76
N ALA A 78 0.09 2.64 19.87
CA ALA A 78 0.13 3.60 18.77
C ALA A 78 1.13 3.22 17.68
N ALA A 79 2.29 2.65 18.03
CA ALA A 79 3.28 2.21 17.03
C ALA A 79 2.79 0.97 16.28
N VAL A 80 2.18 0.02 17.00
CA VAL A 80 1.53 -1.16 16.43
C VAL A 80 0.38 -0.75 15.52
N ALA A 81 -0.50 0.14 15.98
CA ALA A 81 -1.61 0.67 15.19
C ALA A 81 -1.13 1.42 13.95
N ALA A 82 -0.06 2.21 14.03
CA ALA A 82 0.51 2.91 12.90
C ALA A 82 1.06 1.96 11.83
N LEU A 83 1.71 0.86 12.23
CA LEU A 83 2.14 -0.17 11.28
C LEU A 83 0.93 -0.92 10.69
N ARG A 84 -0.04 -1.31 11.52
CA ARG A 84 -1.27 -2.00 11.06
C ARG A 84 -2.06 -1.15 10.06
N ALA A 85 -2.13 0.17 10.26
CA ALA A 85 -2.81 1.11 9.37
C ALA A 85 -2.15 1.24 7.98
N ARG A 86 -0.94 0.70 7.78
CA ARG A 86 -0.31 0.62 6.45
C ARG A 86 -0.76 -0.57 5.64
N PHE A 87 -1.57 -1.46 6.20
CA PHE A 87 -2.13 -2.60 5.50
C PHE A 87 -3.63 -2.41 5.32
N ARG A 88 -4.13 -2.81 4.16
CA ARG A 88 -5.56 -2.97 3.92
C ARG A 88 -5.81 -4.11 2.96
N VAL A 89 -7.07 -4.53 2.87
CA VAL A 89 -7.54 -5.42 1.83
C VAL A 89 -7.25 -4.79 0.46
N ALA A 90 -6.80 -5.59 -0.50
CA ALA A 90 -6.49 -5.09 -1.84
C ALA A 90 -7.67 -4.29 -2.42
N SER A 91 -7.38 -3.12 -2.98
CA SER A 91 -8.40 -2.23 -3.52
C SER A 91 -8.68 -2.58 -4.98
N PRO A 92 -9.77 -3.29 -5.31
CA PRO A 92 -10.05 -3.61 -6.71
C PRO A 92 -10.33 -2.34 -7.52
N PRO A 93 -9.95 -2.30 -8.81
CA PRO A 93 -10.41 -1.28 -9.73
C PRO A 93 -11.95 -1.19 -9.71
N LEU A 94 -12.47 0.03 -9.85
CA LEU A 94 -13.90 0.24 -9.99
C LEU A 94 -14.37 -0.34 -11.33
N ASP A 95 -15.32 -1.26 -11.25
CA ASP A 95 -15.96 -1.83 -12.43
C ASP A 95 -16.90 -0.80 -13.08
N ASP A 96 -16.84 -0.69 -14.40
CA ASP A 96 -17.65 0.21 -15.21
C ASP A 96 -19.15 0.07 -14.91
N ALA A 97 -19.65 -1.15 -14.70
CA ALA A 97 -21.05 -1.41 -14.36
C ALA A 97 -21.42 -0.99 -12.94
N ARG A 98 -20.42 -0.89 -12.04
CA ARG A 98 -20.59 -0.55 -10.61
C ARG A 98 -20.33 0.92 -10.31
N CYS A 99 -20.09 1.76 -11.32
CA CYS A 99 -19.84 3.18 -11.17
C CYS A 99 -20.94 3.92 -10.38
N ARG A 100 -22.19 3.42 -10.43
CA ARG A 100 -23.36 4.00 -9.75
C ARG A 100 -23.48 3.63 -8.28
N ASP A 101 -22.71 2.64 -7.81
CA ASP A 101 -22.70 2.20 -6.41
C ASP A 101 -21.97 3.23 -5.52
N LEU A 102 -21.07 4.02 -6.09
CA LEU A 102 -20.26 4.98 -5.36
C LEU A 102 -21.08 6.18 -4.86
N ARG A 103 -20.83 6.58 -3.62
CA ARG A 103 -21.48 7.70 -2.94
C ARG A 103 -20.46 8.70 -2.43
N ALA A 104 -20.84 9.97 -2.41
CA ALA A 104 -20.04 11.02 -1.78
C ALA A 104 -19.63 10.61 -0.35
N GLY A 105 -18.41 10.91 0.02
CA GLY A 105 -17.77 10.47 1.27
C GLY A 105 -17.08 9.11 1.18
N ALA A 106 -17.23 8.34 0.10
CA ALA A 106 -16.56 7.05 -0.03
C ALA A 106 -15.02 7.20 -0.07
N PRO A 107 -14.27 6.40 0.70
CA PRO A 107 -12.82 6.34 0.58
C PRO A 107 -12.44 5.63 -0.72
N LEU A 108 -11.55 6.24 -1.47
CA LEU A 108 -11.06 5.75 -2.76
C LEU A 108 -9.53 5.72 -2.75
N CYS A 109 -9.00 4.83 -3.58
CA CYS A 109 -7.59 4.76 -3.90
C CYS A 109 -7.47 5.18 -5.37
N VAL A 110 -6.84 6.32 -5.64
CA VAL A 110 -6.85 6.96 -6.95
C VAL A 110 -5.44 6.97 -7.53
N SER A 111 -5.33 6.62 -8.81
CA SER A 111 -4.06 6.71 -9.52
C SER A 111 -3.71 8.17 -9.78
N CYS A 112 -2.50 8.57 -9.40
CA CYS A 112 -1.94 9.90 -9.59
C CYS A 112 -0.79 9.80 -10.59
N PRO A 113 -0.93 10.36 -11.80
CA PRO A 113 0.18 10.48 -12.72
C PRO A 113 1.19 11.47 -12.15
N LEU A 114 2.44 11.04 -12.11
CA LEU A 114 3.60 11.82 -11.74
C LEU A 114 4.52 11.96 -12.96
N ASP A 115 5.58 12.75 -12.82
CA ASP A 115 6.55 12.96 -13.89
C ASP A 115 7.18 11.63 -14.35
N GLY A 116 7.62 11.59 -15.60
CA GLY A 116 8.33 10.43 -16.16
C GLY A 116 7.45 9.20 -16.42
N ASN A 117 6.14 9.37 -16.65
CA ASN A 117 5.15 8.29 -16.81
C ASN A 117 4.99 7.40 -15.57
N LEU A 118 5.42 7.87 -14.39
CA LEU A 118 5.24 7.15 -13.16
C LEU A 118 3.79 7.30 -12.68
N LEU A 119 3.12 6.18 -12.45
CA LEU A 119 1.76 6.15 -11.93
C LEU A 119 1.79 5.57 -10.52
N LYS A 120 1.33 6.33 -9.53
CA LYS A 120 1.24 5.88 -8.13
C LYS A 120 -0.18 5.98 -7.63
N PHE A 121 -0.51 5.27 -6.56
CA PHE A 121 -1.85 5.25 -6.00
C PHE A 121 -1.87 5.88 -4.61
N TYR A 122 -2.81 6.80 -4.37
CA TYR A 122 -2.95 7.51 -3.10
C TYR A 122 -4.41 7.55 -2.67
N ASP A 123 -4.62 7.81 -1.37
CA ASP A 123 -5.97 7.94 -0.84
C ASP A 123 -6.61 9.27 -1.22
N ALA A 124 -7.89 9.17 -1.54
CA ALA A 124 -8.77 10.29 -1.81
C ALA A 124 -10.18 9.96 -1.29
N VAL A 125 -11.02 10.99 -1.18
CA VAL A 125 -12.43 10.83 -0.85
C VAL A 125 -13.26 11.31 -2.03
N LEU A 126 -14.30 10.56 -2.37
CA LEU A 126 -15.26 10.96 -3.39
C LEU A 126 -16.08 12.16 -2.89
N GLU A 127 -16.10 13.26 -3.61
CA GLU A 127 -16.96 14.40 -3.29
C GLU A 127 -18.27 14.35 -4.08
N SER A 128 -18.22 14.03 -5.38
CA SER A 128 -19.41 13.91 -6.21
C SER A 128 -19.16 13.05 -7.44
N VAL A 129 -20.25 12.54 -8.03
CA VAL A 129 -20.24 11.82 -9.31
C VAL A 129 -21.02 12.63 -10.33
N SER A 130 -20.42 12.85 -11.49
CA SER A 130 -21.04 13.43 -12.68
C SER A 130 -21.41 12.27 -13.61
N PRO A 131 -22.69 11.83 -13.64
CA PRO A 131 -23.10 10.68 -14.44
C PRO A 131 -23.01 11.02 -15.93
N ALA A 132 -22.58 10.05 -16.72
CA ALA A 132 -22.60 10.14 -18.18
C ALA A 132 -23.09 8.82 -18.79
N ALA A 133 -23.48 8.87 -20.06
CA ALA A 133 -23.85 7.67 -20.79
C ALA A 133 -22.66 6.72 -20.90
N HIS A 134 -22.92 5.42 -20.70
CA HIS A 134 -21.96 4.39 -21.02
C HIS A 134 -21.94 4.19 -22.53
N TYR A 135 -20.77 3.87 -23.08
CA TYR A 135 -20.59 3.68 -24.51
C TYR A 135 -19.89 2.35 -24.76
N ARG A 136 -20.04 1.80 -25.97
CA ARG A 136 -19.24 0.64 -26.39
C ARG A 136 -18.00 1.13 -27.10
N ASP A 137 -16.84 0.61 -26.71
CA ASP A 137 -15.60 0.87 -27.42
C ASP A 137 -15.55 0.10 -28.76
N ALA A 138 -14.48 0.31 -29.55
CA ALA A 138 -14.30 -0.36 -30.83
C ALA A 138 -14.20 -1.90 -30.74
N GLY A 139 -13.94 -2.44 -29.54
CA GLY A 139 -13.95 -3.87 -29.25
C GLY A 139 -15.32 -4.39 -28.80
N GLY A 140 -16.33 -3.53 -28.69
CA GLY A 140 -17.66 -3.88 -28.23
C GLY A 140 -17.80 -3.98 -26.71
N GLU A 141 -16.76 -3.65 -25.95
CA GLU A 141 -16.76 -3.64 -24.48
C GLU A 141 -17.45 -2.37 -23.99
N GLU A 142 -18.31 -2.50 -22.97
CA GLU A 142 -18.96 -1.34 -22.35
C GLU A 142 -17.95 -0.55 -21.52
N ARG A 143 -17.94 0.76 -21.71
CA ARG A 143 -17.08 1.71 -21.00
C ARG A 143 -17.92 2.75 -20.29
N CYS A 144 -17.56 3.00 -19.04
CA CYS A 144 -18.18 4.04 -18.23
C CYS A 144 -17.62 5.42 -18.61
N GLY A 145 -18.53 6.33 -18.99
CA GLY A 145 -18.19 7.73 -19.26
C GLY A 145 -18.26 8.65 -18.03
N CYS A 146 -18.67 8.13 -16.87
CA CYS A 146 -18.88 8.93 -15.67
C CYS A 146 -17.58 9.57 -15.19
N ARG A 147 -17.72 10.73 -14.54
CA ARG A 147 -16.60 11.47 -13.94
C ARG A 147 -16.78 11.57 -12.43
N PHE A 148 -15.68 11.43 -11.71
CA PHE A 148 -15.66 11.38 -10.26
C PHE A 148 -14.82 12.56 -9.75
N MET A 149 -15.46 13.49 -9.06
CA MET A 149 -14.75 14.57 -8.37
C MET A 149 -14.21 14.00 -7.06
N VAL A 150 -12.89 13.94 -6.93
CA VAL A 150 -12.21 13.43 -5.73
C VAL A 150 -11.44 14.54 -5.05
N ARG A 151 -11.34 14.45 -3.72
CA ARG A 151 -10.42 15.26 -2.92
C ARG A 151 -9.32 14.36 -2.38
N TRP A 152 -8.08 14.65 -2.76
CA TRP A 152 -6.91 13.92 -2.31
C TRP A 152 -6.74 14.10 -0.80
N THR A 153 -6.62 13.01 -0.06
CA THR A 153 -6.33 13.05 1.39
C THR A 153 -4.85 12.84 1.67
N GLU A 154 -4.16 12.15 0.77
CA GLU A 154 -2.75 11.79 0.90
C GLU A 154 -1.99 12.04 -0.41
N GLY A 155 -0.65 11.97 -0.34
CA GLY A 155 0.22 12.09 -1.49
C GLY A 155 0.50 13.53 -1.92
N PRO A 156 1.18 13.72 -3.08
CA PRO A 156 1.65 15.03 -3.53
C PRO A 156 0.54 16.02 -3.88
N ARG A 157 -0.69 15.53 -4.03
CA ARG A 157 -1.87 16.34 -4.36
C ARG A 157 -2.79 16.57 -3.15
N ALA A 158 -2.39 16.17 -1.94
CA ALA A 158 -3.23 16.25 -0.75
C ALA A 158 -3.88 17.64 -0.57
N GLY A 159 -5.17 17.65 -0.26
CA GLY A 159 -5.99 18.85 -0.13
C GLY A 159 -6.56 19.40 -1.44
N SER A 160 -6.00 19.03 -2.60
CA SER A 160 -6.54 19.44 -3.90
C SER A 160 -7.72 18.58 -4.35
N ARG A 161 -8.45 19.08 -5.35
CA ARG A 161 -9.57 18.39 -6.00
C ARG A 161 -9.21 18.08 -7.44
N GLU A 162 -9.67 16.93 -7.93
CA GLU A 162 -9.45 16.51 -9.30
C GLU A 162 -10.64 15.72 -9.81
N GLU A 163 -10.98 15.92 -11.08
CA GLU A 163 -11.96 15.08 -11.76
C GLU A 163 -11.24 13.91 -12.46
N VAL A 164 -11.64 12.68 -12.14
CA VAL A 164 -11.03 11.45 -12.68
C VAL A 164 -12.07 10.55 -13.35
N GLY A 165 -11.62 9.70 -14.28
CA GLY A 165 -12.43 8.65 -14.89
C GLY A 165 -12.43 7.35 -14.08
N VAL A 166 -13.32 6.42 -14.44
CA VAL A 166 -13.48 5.10 -13.81
C VAL A 166 -12.14 4.34 -13.75
N GLU A 167 -11.31 4.46 -14.79
CA GLU A 167 -10.06 3.74 -14.98
C GLU A 167 -8.96 4.11 -13.96
N ARG A 168 -9.15 5.22 -13.24
CA ARG A 168 -8.21 5.71 -12.22
C ARG A 168 -8.67 5.40 -10.80
N VAL A 169 -9.87 4.87 -10.62
CA VAL A 169 -10.50 4.69 -9.31
C VAL A 169 -10.40 3.23 -8.88
N CYS A 170 -9.91 3.01 -7.67
CA CYS A 170 -9.96 1.74 -6.98
C CYS A 170 -10.77 1.87 -5.69
N CYS A 171 -11.62 0.89 -5.42
CA CYS A 171 -12.53 0.91 -4.28
C CYS A 171 -11.80 0.45 -3.01
N VAL A 172 -11.76 1.30 -1.99
CA VAL A 172 -11.20 0.94 -0.68
C VAL A 172 -12.28 0.27 0.14
N GLN A 173 -12.01 -0.93 0.66
CA GLN A 173 -12.88 -1.54 1.64
C GLN A 173 -12.58 -0.98 3.03
N PRO A 174 -13.59 -0.50 3.78
CA PRO A 174 -13.40 0.03 5.12
C PRO A 174 -13.14 -1.08 6.17
N THR A 175 -13.26 -2.35 5.77
CA THR A 175 -13.07 -3.50 6.65
C THR A 175 -11.61 -3.58 7.09
N PRO A 176 -11.33 -3.79 8.39
CA PRO A 176 -9.99 -4.07 8.87
C PRO A 176 -9.37 -5.25 8.11
N VAL A 177 -8.07 -5.17 7.85
CA VAL A 177 -7.33 -6.32 7.31
C VAL A 177 -7.39 -7.49 8.30
N GLN A 178 -7.79 -8.64 7.78
CA GLN A 178 -7.75 -9.94 8.47
C GLN A 178 -6.78 -10.82 7.70
N ASP A 179 -5.55 -10.91 8.19
CA ASP A 179 -4.49 -11.72 7.59
C ASP A 179 -3.78 -12.47 8.72
N PRO A 180 -3.80 -13.81 8.72
CA PRO A 180 -3.23 -14.61 9.82
C PRO A 180 -1.76 -14.32 10.10
N VAL A 181 -0.97 -13.96 9.08
CA VAL A 181 0.46 -13.65 9.24
C VAL A 181 0.64 -12.32 9.96
N LEU A 182 -0.15 -11.30 9.58
CA LEU A 182 -0.15 -10.03 10.29
C LEU A 182 -0.61 -10.19 11.74
N ASP A 183 -1.67 -10.96 11.96
CA ASP A 183 -2.22 -11.18 13.30
C ASP A 183 -1.21 -11.92 14.19
N GLU A 184 -0.56 -12.98 13.70
CA GLU A 184 0.52 -13.68 14.41
C GLU A 184 1.67 -12.73 14.78
N PHE A 185 2.11 -11.89 13.84
CA PHE A 185 3.19 -10.94 14.08
C PHE A 185 2.83 -9.90 15.15
N PHE A 186 1.65 -9.27 15.04
CA PHE A 186 1.21 -8.24 15.99
C PHE A 186 0.92 -8.82 17.39
N ASP A 187 0.43 -10.05 17.47
CA ASP A 187 0.29 -10.77 18.74
C ASP A 187 1.66 -11.00 19.40
N GLY A 188 2.67 -11.36 18.61
CA GLY A 188 4.06 -11.49 19.07
C GLY A 188 4.61 -10.20 19.68
N VAL A 189 4.39 -9.07 18.99
CA VAL A 189 4.79 -7.74 19.48
C VAL A 189 4.06 -7.38 20.77
N THR A 190 2.77 -7.67 20.86
CA THR A 190 1.96 -7.40 22.05
C THR A 190 2.43 -8.21 23.26
N LYS A 191 2.84 -9.46 23.07
CA LYS A 191 3.45 -10.28 24.14
C LYS A 191 4.76 -9.67 24.65
N LEU A 192 5.62 -9.17 23.76
CA LEU A 192 6.87 -8.51 24.15
C LEU A 192 6.63 -7.22 24.96
N LEU A 193 5.53 -6.51 24.69
CA LEU A 193 5.14 -5.34 25.48
C LEU A 193 4.63 -5.70 26.88
N GLY A 194 3.97 -6.86 27.02
CA GLY A 194 3.43 -7.33 28.30
C GLY A 194 4.47 -7.94 29.24
N ASP A 195 5.54 -8.53 28.71
CA ASP A 195 6.56 -9.24 29.49
C ASP A 195 7.59 -8.31 30.18
N GLY A 196 7.51 -7.00 29.94
CA GLY A 196 8.40 -5.98 30.53
C GLY A 196 8.17 -5.67 32.02
N GLY A 197 7.34 -6.44 32.73
CA GLY A 197 6.94 -6.20 34.13
C GLY A 197 7.61 -7.10 35.19
N GLY A 198 8.44 -8.07 34.81
CA GLY A 198 9.06 -9.02 35.75
C GLY A 198 10.59 -9.03 35.64
N GLY A 199 11.28 -8.63 36.71
CA GLY A 199 12.73 -8.72 36.78
C GLY A 199 13.26 -10.15 36.89
N ALA A 200 14.56 -10.28 36.58
CA ALA A 200 15.48 -11.42 36.73
C ALA A 200 15.63 -12.38 35.53
N THR A 201 16.70 -12.09 34.78
CA THR A 201 17.59 -12.97 34.01
C THR A 201 17.23 -14.46 33.91
N ALA A 202 16.97 -14.90 32.67
CA ALA A 202 17.44 -16.18 32.19
C ALA A 202 17.87 -16.01 30.73
N SER A 203 19.18 -16.15 30.48
CA SER A 203 19.73 -16.28 29.13
C SER A 203 19.07 -17.46 28.42
N ARG A 204 18.11 -17.17 27.53
CA ARG A 204 17.94 -17.97 26.33
C ARG A 204 18.48 -17.11 25.21
N GLU A 205 19.54 -17.62 24.57
CA GLU A 205 19.99 -17.11 23.28
C GLU A 205 18.86 -17.30 22.27
N ILE A 206 17.97 -16.32 22.22
CA ILE A 206 17.19 -16.06 21.03
C ILE A 206 18.16 -15.25 20.19
N GLY A 207 18.77 -15.89 19.19
CA GLY A 207 19.64 -15.24 18.23
C GLY A 207 18.87 -14.19 17.43
N GLY A 208 18.57 -13.05 18.06
CA GLY A 208 18.07 -11.81 17.46
C GLY A 208 19.20 -11.07 16.77
N GLY A 209 19.94 -11.81 15.94
CA GLY A 209 20.90 -11.25 15.01
C GLY A 209 20.19 -11.00 13.70
N VAL A 210 20.30 -9.78 13.19
CA VAL A 210 19.98 -9.47 11.79
C VAL A 210 20.64 -10.53 10.91
N PRO A 211 19.90 -11.20 10.01
CA PRO A 211 20.49 -12.03 8.97
C PRO A 211 21.68 -11.31 8.32
N THR A 212 22.86 -11.90 8.38
CA THR A 212 24.06 -11.40 7.69
C THR A 212 23.89 -11.34 6.17
N ASP A 213 22.81 -11.92 5.64
CA ASP A 213 22.38 -11.90 4.23
C ASP A 213 21.25 -10.89 3.94
N ALA A 214 20.88 -10.00 4.87
CA ALA A 214 19.96 -8.92 4.56
C ALA A 214 20.62 -7.95 3.55
N PRO A 215 19.95 -7.58 2.43
CA PRO A 215 20.51 -6.62 1.50
C PRO A 215 20.87 -5.31 2.21
N PRO A 216 21.96 -4.63 1.79
CA PRO A 216 22.43 -3.40 2.44
C PRO A 216 21.36 -2.30 2.38
N GLY A 217 20.62 -2.13 3.48
CA GLY A 217 19.48 -1.23 3.61
C GLY A 217 18.70 -1.37 4.93
N PHE A 218 18.88 -2.50 5.62
CA PHE A 218 18.20 -2.86 6.87
C PHE A 218 18.39 -1.88 8.05
N GLN A 219 19.50 -1.12 8.08
CA GLN A 219 19.88 -0.35 9.28
C GLN A 219 19.39 1.11 9.32
N ARG A 220 18.65 1.61 8.33
CA ARG A 220 18.33 3.05 8.24
C ARG A 220 16.85 3.37 8.10
N LYS A 221 15.95 2.85 8.94
CA LYS A 221 14.56 3.37 8.94
C LYS A 221 13.95 3.66 10.32
N PHE A 222 14.66 3.41 11.41
CA PHE A 222 14.23 3.86 12.73
C PHE A 222 15.31 4.75 13.37
N GLY A 223 15.08 6.06 13.31
CA GLY A 223 15.77 7.06 14.14
C GLY A 223 17.01 7.72 13.52
N ALA A 224 16.80 8.77 12.74
CA ALA A 224 17.61 10.00 12.81
C ALA A 224 16.88 11.10 12.04
N ARG A 225 16.21 11.98 12.78
CA ARG A 225 16.03 13.36 12.34
C ARG A 225 17.40 14.00 12.55
N ALA A 226 18.07 14.43 11.49
CA ALA A 226 19.20 15.32 11.60
C ALA A 226 18.84 16.57 10.80
N GLU A 227 19.03 17.70 11.48
CA GLU A 227 18.78 19.08 11.06
C GLU A 227 19.32 19.44 9.67
#